data_AF-A0A416K012-F1
#
_entry.id   AF-A0A416K012-F1
#
_cell.length_a   1.000
_cell.length_b   1.000
_cell.length_c   1.000
_cell.angle_alpha   90.00
_cell.angle_beta   90.00
_cell.angle_gamma   90.00
#
_symmetry.space_group_name_H-M   'P 1'
#
loop_
_entity.id
_entity.type
_entity.pdbx_description
1 polymer ?
#
loop_
_entity_poly.entity_id
_entity_poly.type
_entity_poly.pdbx_seq_one_letter_code
_entity_poly.pdbx_strand_id
1 'polypeptide(L)'
;MSVSELKKKGMEEEEEEMVFLPTLPVFMEKEQEEKGGATRGTAYHRVLQFLPFERAMSRQELNAFPAKLAAEGRMDAEAAALVRGSDLAKLTASSLGKRMQRAAAAGKLYREKQFVIGIPAREMGDWDSDERILIQGIIDAFFEEDGKLVLVDYKTDYVENSDILIRRYEAQVRYYTRALEQITGKRVAERYLYSFRFGAIEV
;
A
#
# COMPACT_ATOMS: atom_id res chain seq x y z
N MET A 1 0.49 -53.15 -16.50
CA MET A 1 0.01 -52.36 -17.66
C MET A 1 1.11 -51.39 -18.05
N SER A 2 1.41 -51.27 -19.35
CA SER A 2 2.57 -50.51 -19.86
C SER A 2 2.24 -49.03 -20.00
N VAL A 3 3.25 -48.17 -19.80
CA VAL A 3 3.21 -46.69 -19.78
C VAL A 3 2.62 -46.10 -21.08
N SER A 4 2.58 -46.87 -22.16
CA SER A 4 2.04 -46.45 -23.46
C SER A 4 0.51 -46.48 -23.55
N GLU A 5 -0.18 -47.26 -22.71
CA GLU A 5 -1.64 -47.42 -22.82
C GLU A 5 -2.43 -46.41 -21.96
N LEU A 6 -1.81 -45.86 -20.90
CA LEU A 6 -2.38 -44.74 -20.14
C LEU A 6 -2.27 -43.39 -20.86
N LYS A 7 -1.47 -43.31 -21.93
CA LYS A 7 -1.33 -42.12 -22.78
C LYS A 7 -2.38 -41.98 -23.88
N LYS A 8 -3.22 -42.99 -24.12
CA LYS A 8 -4.09 -43.05 -25.30
C LYS A 8 -5.58 -42.77 -25.03
N LYS A 9 -5.92 -42.22 -23.87
CA LYS A 9 -7.31 -41.86 -23.53
C LYS A 9 -7.49 -40.42 -23.01
N GLY A 10 -6.54 -39.53 -23.29
CA GLY A 10 -6.58 -38.16 -22.76
C GLY A 10 -5.78 -37.15 -23.57
N MET A 11 -5.70 -37.29 -24.89
CA MET A 11 -5.15 -36.26 -25.78
C MET A 11 -5.99 -36.18 -27.05
N GLU A 12 -6.20 -34.95 -27.51
CA GLU A 12 -7.00 -34.47 -28.65
C GLU A 12 -8.49 -34.33 -28.27
N GLU A 13 -8.97 -33.16 -27.84
CA GLU A 13 -8.85 -31.85 -28.50
C GLU A 13 -8.34 -30.72 -27.59
N GLU A 14 -7.46 -29.92 -28.17
CA GLU A 14 -6.90 -28.66 -27.68
C GLU A 14 -7.97 -27.55 -27.73
N GLU A 15 -8.46 -27.14 -26.58
CA GLU A 15 -8.48 -25.73 -26.22
C GLU A 15 -7.81 -25.68 -24.85
N GLU A 16 -6.84 -24.79 -24.68
CA GLU A 16 -6.21 -24.53 -23.38
C GLU A 16 -7.30 -24.09 -22.39
N GLU A 17 -7.95 -25.04 -21.74
CA GLU A 17 -8.50 -24.83 -20.41
C GLU A 17 -7.27 -24.54 -19.54
N MET A 18 -6.88 -23.27 -19.52
CA MET A 18 -6.17 -22.68 -18.39
C MET A 18 -6.97 -23.12 -17.17
N VAL A 19 -6.49 -24.19 -16.53
CA VAL A 19 -6.98 -24.61 -15.23
C VAL A 19 -6.85 -23.36 -14.39
N PHE A 20 -8.00 -22.74 -14.13
CA PHE A 20 -8.16 -21.61 -13.26
C PHE A 20 -7.87 -22.15 -11.86
N LEU A 21 -6.58 -22.36 -11.57
CA LEU A 21 -6.07 -22.38 -10.21
C LEU A 21 -6.65 -21.12 -9.59
N PRO A 22 -7.36 -21.19 -8.46
CA PRO A 22 -8.00 -20.02 -7.87
C PRO A 22 -6.94 -18.94 -7.70
N THR A 23 -6.93 -18.00 -8.64
CA THR A 23 -6.05 -16.85 -8.61
C THR A 23 -6.55 -16.01 -7.46
N LEU A 24 -5.65 -15.84 -6.49
CA LEU A 24 -5.63 -14.79 -5.46
C LEU A 24 -6.51 -15.04 -4.22
N PRO A 25 -5.92 -15.09 -3.01
CA PRO A 25 -6.54 -14.40 -1.90
C PRO A 25 -6.35 -12.89 -2.15
N VAL A 26 -7.38 -12.29 -2.74
CA VAL A 26 -7.59 -10.85 -2.84
C VAL A 26 -7.79 -10.30 -1.42
N PHE A 27 -6.71 -10.11 -0.65
CA PHE A 27 -6.79 -9.68 0.76
C PHE A 27 -6.14 -8.33 1.06
N MET A 28 -5.65 -7.63 0.04
CA MET A 28 -5.17 -6.24 0.18
C MET A 28 -5.54 -5.40 -1.03
N GLU A 29 -6.76 -5.56 -1.53
CA GLU A 29 -7.38 -4.45 -2.22
C GLU A 29 -7.58 -3.34 -1.20
N LYS A 30 -6.84 -2.25 -1.39
CA LYS A 30 -7.42 -0.95 -1.04
C LYS A 30 -8.68 -0.84 -1.88
N GLU A 31 -9.81 -1.23 -1.29
CA GLU A 31 -11.17 -1.03 -1.82
C GLU A 31 -11.26 -1.43 -3.29
N GLN A 32 -11.58 -2.70 -3.56
CA GLN A 32 -12.03 -3.13 -4.87
C GLN A 32 -13.00 -2.08 -5.41
N GLU A 33 -12.66 -1.52 -6.57
CA GLU A 33 -13.43 -0.55 -7.32
C GLU A 33 -14.83 -1.10 -7.59
N GLU A 34 -15.76 -0.92 -6.65
CA GLU A 34 -17.17 -0.90 -7.00
C GLU A 34 -17.37 0.37 -7.82
N LYS A 35 -17.54 0.18 -9.13
CA LYS A 35 -17.95 1.18 -10.13
C LYS A 35 -18.91 2.22 -9.53
N GLY A 36 -18.38 3.34 -9.01
CA GLY A 36 -19.18 4.35 -8.34
C GLY A 36 -18.43 5.25 -7.35
N GLY A 37 -17.56 6.13 -7.87
CA GLY A 37 -16.99 7.25 -7.11
C GLY A 37 -15.66 6.95 -6.41
N ALA A 38 -14.77 7.95 -6.38
CA ALA A 38 -13.52 7.85 -5.63
C ALA A 38 -13.80 7.86 -4.13
N THR A 39 -13.32 6.84 -3.41
CA THR A 39 -13.35 6.86 -1.94
C THR A 39 -12.42 7.95 -1.41
N ARG A 40 -12.69 8.41 -0.18
CA ARG A 40 -11.84 9.39 0.50
C ARG A 40 -10.40 8.88 0.62
N GLY A 41 -10.19 7.59 0.89
CA GLY A 41 -8.85 7.01 1.02
C GLY A 41 -8.03 7.14 -0.27
N THR A 42 -8.59 6.67 -1.39
CA THR A 42 -7.96 6.72 -2.71
C THR A 42 -7.60 8.14 -3.13
N ALA A 43 -8.48 9.11 -2.86
CA ALA A 43 -8.20 10.52 -3.12
C ALA A 43 -6.99 11.03 -2.33
N TYR A 44 -6.87 10.69 -1.03
CA TYR A 44 -5.73 11.08 -0.21
C TYR A 44 -4.43 10.43 -0.66
N HIS A 45 -4.44 9.12 -0.95
CA HIS A 45 -3.26 8.41 -1.46
C HIS A 45 -2.77 9.03 -2.77
N ARG A 46 -3.69 9.32 -3.69
CA ARG A 46 -3.35 9.98 -4.96
C ARG A 46 -2.69 11.35 -4.74
N VAL A 47 -3.21 12.16 -3.82
CA VAL A 47 -2.60 13.45 -3.50
C VAL A 47 -1.21 13.27 -2.88
N LEU A 48 -1.07 12.34 -1.92
CA LEU A 48 0.20 12.08 -1.23
C LEU A 48 1.26 11.46 -2.14
N GLN A 49 0.87 10.70 -3.16
CA GLN A 49 1.74 10.17 -4.20
C GLN A 49 2.48 11.29 -4.95
N PHE A 50 1.81 12.43 -5.20
CA PHE A 50 2.39 13.53 -5.95
C PHE A 50 2.85 14.72 -5.10
N LEU A 51 2.52 14.74 -3.80
CA LEU A 51 2.90 15.85 -2.93
C LEU A 51 4.43 16.07 -2.94
N PRO A 52 4.94 17.27 -3.23
CA PRO A 52 6.38 17.52 -3.29
C PRO A 52 6.97 17.65 -1.88
N PHE A 53 7.27 16.50 -1.26
CA PHE A 53 7.84 16.41 0.09
C PHE A 53 9.25 17.01 0.19
N GLU A 54 9.96 17.18 -0.92
CA GLU A 54 11.35 17.67 -0.96
C GLU A 54 11.47 19.13 -0.51
N ARG A 55 10.36 19.87 -0.49
CA ARG A 55 10.32 21.28 -0.09
C ARG A 55 9.23 21.55 0.94
N ALA A 56 9.45 22.59 1.74
CA ALA A 56 8.38 23.13 2.57
C ALA A 56 7.32 23.79 1.66
N MET A 57 6.06 23.41 1.87
CA MET A 57 4.91 24.04 1.24
C MET A 57 4.19 24.92 2.25
N SER A 58 3.77 26.10 1.81
CA SER A 58 2.89 26.96 2.58
C SER A 58 1.50 26.34 2.73
N ARG A 59 0.73 26.81 3.72
CA ARG A 59 -0.65 26.37 3.94
C ARG A 59 -1.53 26.64 2.72
N GLN A 60 -1.30 27.75 2.01
CA GLN A 60 -2.01 28.10 0.79
C GLN A 60 -1.72 27.11 -0.34
N GLU A 61 -0.45 26.75 -0.53
CA GLU A 61 -0.07 25.74 -1.53
C GLU A 61 -0.68 24.37 -1.22
N LEU A 62 -0.65 23.94 0.04
CA LEU A 62 -1.25 22.66 0.46
C LEU A 62 -2.77 22.63 0.25
N ASN A 63 -3.47 23.74 0.49
CA ASN A 63 -4.90 23.85 0.23
C ASN A 63 -5.22 23.81 -1.28
N ALA A 64 -4.38 24.42 -2.12
CA ALA A 64 -4.57 24.45 -3.56
C ALA A 64 -4.11 23.17 -4.28
N PHE A 65 -3.29 22.34 -3.62
CA PHE A 65 -2.61 21.22 -4.26
C PHE A 65 -3.54 20.13 -4.83
N PRO A 66 -4.61 19.68 -4.12
CA PRO A 66 -5.54 18.71 -4.71
C PRO A 66 -6.21 19.23 -5.98
N ALA A 67 -6.66 20.49 -5.97
CA ALA A 67 -7.27 21.12 -7.15
C ALA A 67 -6.26 21.28 -8.31
N LYS A 68 -5.00 21.55 -7.99
CA LYS A 68 -3.91 21.55 -8.99
C LYS A 68 -3.77 20.18 -9.65
N LEU A 69 -3.77 19.08 -8.89
CA LEU A 69 -3.69 17.74 -9.46
C LEU A 69 -4.90 17.41 -10.35
N ALA A 70 -6.09 17.87 -9.98
CA ALA A 70 -7.27 17.72 -10.82
C ALA A 70 -7.15 18.51 -12.14
N ALA A 71 -6.66 19.76 -12.08
CA ALA A 71 -6.42 20.57 -13.28
C ALA A 71 -5.35 19.97 -14.21
N GLU A 72 -4.39 19.24 -13.66
CA GLU A 72 -3.37 18.49 -14.42
C GLU A 72 -3.89 17.14 -14.97
N GLY A 73 -5.16 16.80 -14.75
CA GLY A 73 -5.76 15.54 -15.20
C GLY A 73 -5.25 14.30 -14.44
N ARG A 74 -4.67 14.49 -13.24
CA ARG A 74 -4.08 13.40 -12.44
C ARG A 74 -5.08 12.73 -11.51
N MET A 75 -6.22 13.36 -11.26
CA MET A 75 -7.34 12.84 -10.47
C MET A 75 -8.63 13.59 -10.80
N ASP A 76 -9.78 13.06 -10.43
CA ASP A 76 -11.06 13.73 -10.64
C ASP A 76 -11.24 14.93 -9.70
N ALA A 77 -11.96 15.95 -10.16
CA ALA A 77 -12.24 17.14 -9.36
C ALA A 77 -13.08 16.81 -8.11
N GLU A 78 -14.03 15.87 -8.22
CA GLU A 78 -14.83 15.39 -7.10
C GLU A 78 -13.96 14.71 -6.04
N ALA A 79 -13.02 13.86 -6.48
CA ALA A 79 -12.06 13.22 -5.59
C ALA A 79 -11.15 14.26 -4.91
N ALA A 80 -10.67 15.26 -5.66
CA ALA A 80 -9.82 16.32 -5.12
C ALA A 80 -10.52 17.12 -4.01
N ALA A 81 -11.84 17.35 -4.14
CA ALA A 81 -12.65 18.03 -3.14
C ALA A 81 -12.76 17.26 -1.81
N LEU A 82 -12.52 15.94 -1.79
CA LEU A 82 -12.51 15.14 -0.55
C LEU A 82 -11.26 15.40 0.31
N VAL A 83 -10.18 15.90 -0.30
CA VAL A 83 -8.88 16.10 0.35
C VAL A 83 -8.79 17.47 0.99
N ARG A 84 -8.46 17.51 2.28
CA ARG A 84 -8.35 18.75 3.05
C ARG A 84 -6.90 19.16 3.17
N GLY A 85 -6.55 20.34 2.67
CA GLY A 85 -5.18 20.89 2.82
C GLY A 85 -4.76 21.10 4.29
N SER A 86 -5.71 21.21 5.22
CA SER A 86 -5.43 21.20 6.66
C SER A 86 -4.79 19.90 7.14
N ASP A 87 -5.23 18.78 6.56
CA ASP A 87 -4.79 17.44 6.95
C ASP A 87 -3.39 17.18 6.38
N LEU A 88 -3.13 17.65 5.15
CA LEU A 88 -1.78 17.68 4.56
C LEU A 88 -0.82 18.55 5.38
N ALA A 89 -1.28 19.71 5.85
CA ALA A 89 -0.48 20.60 6.68
C ALA A 89 -0.12 19.99 8.05
N LYS A 90 -1.03 19.23 8.67
CA LYS A 90 -0.73 18.48 9.88
C LYS A 90 0.34 17.42 9.63
N LEU A 91 0.22 16.69 8.52
CA LEU A 91 1.22 15.67 8.14
C LEU A 91 2.59 16.30 7.94
N THR A 92 2.71 17.30 7.08
CA THR A 92 4.00 17.91 6.75
C THR A 92 4.64 18.63 7.94
N ALA A 93 3.85 19.14 8.89
CA ALA A 93 4.36 19.75 10.11
C ALA A 93 4.77 18.74 11.21
N SER A 94 4.27 17.50 11.14
CA SER A 94 4.55 16.46 12.14
C SER A 94 6.03 16.03 12.15
N SER A 95 6.47 15.37 13.22
CA SER A 95 7.82 14.79 13.32
C SER A 95 8.08 13.79 12.19
N LEU A 96 7.12 12.90 11.91
CA LEU A 96 7.17 11.94 10.81
C LEU A 96 7.25 12.65 9.46
N GLY A 97 6.39 13.65 9.22
CA GLY A 97 6.42 14.45 8.00
C GLY A 97 7.77 15.10 7.75
N LYS A 98 8.40 15.69 8.78
CA LYS A 98 9.75 16.26 8.66
C LYS A 98 10.82 15.21 8.33
N ARG A 99 10.72 13.98 8.86
CA ARG A 99 11.60 12.86 8.49
C ARG A 99 11.43 12.51 7.02
N MET A 100 10.17 12.38 6.57
CA MET A 100 9.84 12.13 5.17
C MET A 100 10.36 13.23 4.24
N GLN A 101 10.25 14.50 4.62
CA GLN A 101 10.79 15.62 3.84
C GLN A 101 12.32 15.53 3.68
N ARG A 102 13.06 15.22 4.75
CA ARG A 102 14.52 15.02 4.69
C ARG A 102 14.87 13.85 3.77
N ALA A 103 14.16 12.73 3.90
CA ALA A 103 14.38 11.58 3.04
C ALA A 103 14.05 11.89 1.57
N ALA A 104 12.98 12.63 1.31
CA ALA A 104 12.60 13.08 -0.03
C ALA A 104 13.70 13.96 -0.65
N ALA A 105 14.20 14.95 0.09
CA ALA A 105 15.30 15.81 -0.35
C ALA A 105 16.59 15.02 -0.65
N ALA A 106 16.79 13.88 0.01
CA ALA A 106 17.89 12.95 -0.24
C ALA A 106 17.61 11.90 -1.33
N GLY A 107 16.44 11.93 -1.99
CA GLY A 107 16.03 10.93 -2.99
C GLY A 107 15.73 9.55 -2.43
N LYS A 108 15.46 9.47 -1.11
CA LYS A 108 15.28 8.24 -0.33
C LYS A 108 13.85 8.02 0.18
N LEU A 109 12.89 8.81 -0.30
CA LEU A 109 11.46 8.60 -0.07
C LEU A 109 10.84 7.88 -1.28
N TYR A 110 10.23 6.73 -1.02
CA TYR A 110 9.53 5.92 -2.03
C TYR A 110 8.05 5.87 -1.68
N ARG A 111 7.19 5.98 -2.69
CA ARG A 111 5.72 6.04 -2.54
C ARG A 111 5.03 5.19 -3.59
N GLU A 112 3.85 4.68 -3.23
CA GLU A 112 2.97 3.86 -4.10
C GLU A 112 3.77 2.75 -4.81
N LYS A 113 4.52 1.97 -4.04
CA LYS A 113 5.34 0.87 -4.57
C LYS A 113 4.58 -0.43 -4.53
N GLN A 114 4.32 -0.97 -5.71
CA GLN A 114 3.76 -2.31 -5.86
C GLN A 114 4.77 -3.37 -5.42
N PHE A 115 4.27 -4.43 -4.80
CA PHE A 115 5.06 -5.61 -4.49
C PHE A 115 4.26 -6.88 -4.77
N VAL A 116 5.00 -7.96 -5.02
CA VAL A 116 4.48 -9.32 -5.04
C VAL A 116 5.44 -10.17 -4.21
N ILE A 117 4.94 -10.88 -3.21
CA ILE A 117 5.72 -11.82 -2.41
C ILE A 117 5.02 -13.17 -2.31
N GLY A 118 5.81 -14.25 -2.31
CA GLY A 118 5.31 -15.60 -2.04
C GLY A 118 5.43 -15.91 -0.56
N ILE A 119 4.31 -16.21 0.10
CA ILE A 119 4.27 -16.67 1.49
C ILE A 119 3.81 -18.13 1.53
N PRO A 120 4.54 -19.04 2.22
CA PRO A 120 4.08 -20.41 2.41
C PRO A 120 2.67 -20.48 3.02
N ALA A 121 1.82 -21.35 2.49
CA ALA A 121 0.42 -21.48 2.94
C ALA A 121 0.30 -21.76 4.45
N ARG A 122 1.25 -22.51 5.03
CA ARG A 122 1.35 -22.74 6.49
C ARG A 122 1.50 -21.49 7.35
N GLU A 123 1.96 -20.37 6.79
CA GLU A 123 2.07 -19.10 7.53
C GLU A 123 0.77 -18.27 7.50
N MET A 124 -0.21 -18.67 6.68
CA MET A 124 -1.48 -17.96 6.47
C MET A 124 -2.67 -18.52 7.28
N GLY A 125 -2.52 -19.69 7.89
CA GLY A 125 -3.58 -20.36 8.65
C GLY A 125 -3.24 -21.83 8.91
N ASP A 126 -4.25 -22.66 9.18
CA ASP A 126 -4.11 -24.09 9.49
C ASP A 126 -3.87 -24.98 8.25
N TRP A 127 -3.14 -24.47 7.26
CA TRP A 127 -2.79 -25.22 6.05
C TRP A 127 -1.44 -25.91 6.26
N ASP A 128 -1.37 -27.24 6.24
CA ASP A 128 -0.07 -27.93 6.24
C ASP A 128 0.46 -28.10 4.81
N SER A 129 0.85 -26.97 4.20
CA SER A 129 1.43 -26.94 2.85
C SER A 129 2.56 -25.92 2.73
N ASP A 130 3.61 -26.31 2.01
CA ASP A 130 4.74 -25.45 1.60
C ASP A 130 4.49 -24.72 0.28
N GLU A 131 3.32 -24.92 -0.34
CA GLU A 131 2.93 -24.18 -1.53
C GLU A 131 2.90 -22.67 -1.22
N ARG A 132 3.47 -21.88 -2.13
CA ARG A 132 3.59 -20.44 -1.93
C ARG A 132 2.35 -19.73 -2.46
N ILE A 133 1.66 -19.03 -1.57
CA ILE A 133 0.58 -18.12 -1.91
C ILE A 133 1.21 -16.78 -2.29
N LEU A 134 0.90 -16.31 -3.50
CA LEU A 134 1.31 -14.99 -3.95
C LEU A 134 0.40 -13.92 -3.33
N ILE A 135 1.03 -12.92 -2.72
CA ILE A 135 0.36 -11.74 -2.18
C ILE A 135 0.86 -10.54 -2.97
N GLN A 136 -0.09 -9.77 -3.47
CA GLN A 136 0.17 -8.49 -4.10
C GLN A 136 -0.38 -7.36 -3.24
N GLY A 137 0.31 -6.23 -3.24
CA GLY A 137 -0.15 -5.02 -2.58
C GLY A 137 0.60 -3.79 -3.04
N ILE A 138 0.19 -2.64 -2.52
CA ILE A 138 0.83 -1.34 -2.77
C ILE A 138 1.21 -0.73 -1.43
N ILE A 139 2.51 -0.47 -1.24
CA ILE A 139 3.01 0.24 -0.07
C ILE A 139 2.87 1.74 -0.32
N ASP A 140 2.09 2.39 0.53
CA ASP A 140 1.85 3.83 0.52
C ASP A 140 3.14 4.65 0.48
N ALA A 141 3.99 4.46 1.49
CA ALA A 141 5.28 5.10 1.57
C ALA A 141 6.27 4.31 2.42
N PHE A 142 7.54 4.40 2.06
CA PHE A 142 8.63 4.06 2.95
C PHE A 142 9.83 4.94 2.64
N PHE A 143 10.68 5.16 3.62
CA PHE A 143 11.91 5.92 3.41
C PHE A 143 13.09 5.31 4.12
N GLU A 144 14.29 5.63 3.64
CA GLU A 144 15.53 5.21 4.27
C GLU A 144 16.09 6.30 5.19
N GLU A 145 16.35 5.94 6.44
CA GLU A 145 17.00 6.78 7.46
C GLU A 145 18.06 5.92 8.18
N ASP A 146 19.29 6.41 8.27
CA ASP A 146 20.42 5.73 8.91
C ASP A 146 20.65 4.27 8.46
N GLY A 147 20.45 4.01 7.17
CA GLY A 147 20.64 2.69 6.56
C GLY A 147 19.52 1.68 6.85
N LYS A 148 18.46 2.10 7.53
CA LYS A 148 17.26 1.29 7.81
C LYS A 148 16.04 1.89 7.13
N LEU A 149 14.97 1.10 7.04
CA LEU A 149 13.71 1.56 6.46
C LEU A 149 12.71 1.97 7.56
N VAL A 150 11.93 2.99 7.24
CA VAL A 150 10.74 3.39 7.98
C VAL A 150 9.54 3.22 7.06
N LEU A 151 8.60 2.36 7.45
CA LEU A 151 7.35 2.12 6.72
C LEU A 151 6.28 3.11 7.19
N VAL A 152 5.53 3.69 6.25
CA VAL A 152 4.43 4.60 6.54
C VAL A 152 3.22 4.19 5.70
N ASP A 153 2.09 3.98 6.36
CA ASP A 153 0.80 3.71 5.74
C ASP A 153 -0.23 4.77 6.20
N TYR A 154 -0.94 5.38 5.26
CA TYR A 154 -1.88 6.47 5.53
C TYR A 154 -3.30 5.97 5.67
N LYS A 155 -3.95 6.32 6.78
CA LYS A 155 -5.34 5.94 7.08
C LYS A 155 -6.25 7.15 7.21
N THR A 156 -7.34 7.13 6.44
CA THR A 156 -8.41 8.13 6.48
C THR A 156 -9.63 7.67 7.29
N ASP A 157 -9.59 6.45 7.82
CA ASP A 157 -10.64 5.82 8.61
C ASP A 157 -11.11 6.69 9.77
N TYR A 158 -12.42 6.72 9.95
CA TYR A 158 -13.04 7.33 11.12
C TYR A 158 -13.33 6.24 12.16
N VAL A 159 -12.46 6.12 13.16
CA VAL A 159 -12.65 5.21 14.30
C VAL A 159 -12.55 5.97 15.61
N GLU A 160 -13.14 5.43 16.69
CA GLU A 160 -13.20 6.08 18.00
C GLU A 160 -11.84 6.14 18.71
N ASN A 161 -11.01 5.09 18.56
CA ASN A 161 -9.70 4.95 19.16
C ASN A 161 -8.69 4.40 18.14
N SER A 162 -7.43 4.87 18.22
CA SER A 162 -6.30 4.39 17.42
C SER A 162 -6.04 2.88 17.54
N ASP A 163 -6.31 2.25 18.69
CA ASP A 163 -6.10 0.80 18.88
C ASP A 163 -6.88 -0.05 17.88
N ILE A 164 -8.03 0.45 17.44
CA ILE A 164 -8.86 -0.20 16.41
C ILE A 164 -8.10 -0.24 15.07
N LEU A 165 -7.38 0.84 14.72
CA LEU A 165 -6.56 0.87 13.50
C LEU A 165 -5.40 -0.10 13.60
N ILE A 166 -4.71 -0.13 14.75
CA ILE A 166 -3.57 -1.03 14.96
C ILE A 166 -4.01 -2.48 14.72
N ARG A 167 -5.08 -2.92 15.39
CA ARG A 167 -5.60 -4.30 15.22
C ARG A 167 -6.08 -4.58 13.80
N ARG A 168 -6.74 -3.61 13.16
CA ARG A 168 -7.26 -3.76 11.79
C ARG A 168 -6.14 -3.95 10.76
N TYR A 169 -5.02 -3.24 10.94
CA TYR A 169 -3.94 -3.18 9.94
C TYR A 169 -2.67 -3.93 10.34
N GLU A 170 -2.66 -4.62 11.49
CA GLU A 170 -1.52 -5.41 11.96
C GLU A 170 -1.01 -6.41 10.90
N ALA A 171 -1.92 -7.18 10.30
CA ALA A 171 -1.57 -8.16 9.27
C ALA A 171 -0.97 -7.49 8.02
N GLN A 172 -1.56 -6.37 7.57
CA GLN A 172 -1.07 -5.61 6.42
C GLN A 172 0.33 -5.05 6.68
N VAL A 173 0.55 -4.41 7.82
CA VAL A 173 1.84 -3.85 8.21
C VAL A 173 2.90 -4.95 8.29
N ARG A 174 2.54 -6.13 8.81
CA ARG A 174 3.43 -7.30 8.85
C ARG A 174 3.83 -7.75 7.44
N TYR A 175 2.89 -7.84 6.50
CA TYR A 175 3.20 -8.23 5.12
C TYR A 175 4.02 -7.18 4.38
N TYR A 176 3.73 -5.90 4.57
CA TYR A 176 4.53 -4.81 3.97
C TYR A 176 5.95 -4.81 4.49
N THR A 177 6.12 -5.06 5.79
CA THR A 177 7.43 -5.19 6.43
C THR A 177 8.23 -6.32 5.78
N ARG A 178 7.63 -7.52 5.71
CA ARG A 178 8.27 -8.67 5.07
C ARG A 178 8.60 -8.40 3.60
N ALA A 179 7.69 -7.76 2.86
CA ALA A 179 7.93 -7.41 1.47
C ALA A 179 9.12 -6.48 1.30
N LEU A 180 9.20 -5.42 2.11
CA LEU A 180 10.32 -4.47 2.06
C LEU A 180 11.65 -5.13 2.40
N GLU A 181 11.69 -5.94 3.45
CA GLU A 181 12.92 -6.63 3.86
C GLU A 181 13.40 -7.61 2.80
N GLN A 182 12.48 -8.35 2.15
CA GLN A 182 12.82 -9.27 1.06
C GLN A 182 13.28 -8.55 -0.21
N ILE A 183 12.60 -7.46 -0.59
CA ILE A 183 12.86 -6.75 -1.85
C ILE A 183 14.15 -5.92 -1.75
N THR A 184 14.37 -5.27 -0.61
CA THR A 184 15.47 -4.31 -0.45
C THR A 184 16.70 -4.90 0.25
N GLY A 185 16.54 -6.02 0.97
CA GLY A 185 17.56 -6.57 1.85
C GLY A 185 17.84 -5.71 3.10
N LYS A 186 17.09 -4.62 3.32
CA LYS A 186 17.25 -3.71 4.46
C LYS A 186 16.19 -3.98 5.51
N ARG A 187 16.58 -3.91 6.77
CA ARG A 187 15.66 -4.06 7.91
C ARG A 187 14.70 -2.87 8.00
N VAL A 188 13.42 -3.15 8.25
CA VAL A 188 12.44 -2.12 8.64
C VAL A 188 12.57 -1.88 10.15
N ALA A 189 13.03 -0.69 10.52
CA ALA A 189 13.26 -0.32 11.92
C ALA A 189 11.98 0.13 12.61
N GLU A 190 11.16 0.90 11.91
CA GLU A 190 9.97 1.56 12.43
C GLU A 190 8.82 1.43 11.44
N ARG A 191 7.61 1.34 11.96
CA ARG A 191 6.37 1.16 11.19
C ARG A 191 5.34 2.13 11.74
N TYR A 192 4.76 2.93 10.85
CA TYR A 192 3.79 3.95 11.23
C TYR A 192 2.48 3.77 10.47
N LEU A 193 1.38 3.80 11.20
CA LEU A 193 0.07 4.14 10.67
C LEU A 193 -0.12 5.65 10.87
N TYR A 194 -0.12 6.42 9.79
CA TYR A 194 -0.45 7.84 9.85
C TYR A 194 -1.97 8.02 9.68
N SER A 195 -2.66 8.23 10.80
CA SER A 195 -4.08 8.56 10.80
C SER A 195 -4.26 10.06 10.64
N PHE A 196 -5.11 10.48 9.70
CA PHE A 196 -5.47 11.92 9.60
C PHE A 196 -6.28 12.44 10.78
N ARG A 197 -6.78 11.54 11.66
CA ARG A 197 -7.44 11.88 12.93
C ARG A 197 -6.45 11.92 14.09
N PHE A 198 -5.61 10.91 14.23
CA PHE A 198 -4.76 10.71 15.42
C PHE A 198 -3.29 11.08 15.24
N GLY A 199 -2.84 11.36 14.01
CA GLY A 199 -1.43 11.57 13.69
C GLY A 199 -0.68 10.25 13.50
N ALA A 200 0.64 10.28 13.72
CA ALA A 200 1.50 9.12 13.59
C ALA A 200 1.32 8.18 14.79
N ILE A 201 0.96 6.92 14.50
CA ILE A 201 0.85 5.83 15.47
C ILE A 201 1.94 4.82 15.13
N GLU A 202 2.87 4.60 16.05
CA GLU A 202 3.90 3.57 15.89
C GLU A 202 3.31 2.19 16.21
N VAL A 203 3.60 1.20 15.35
CA VAL A 203 3.05 -0.17 15.41
C VAL A 203 4.12 -1.23 15.23
#